data_AF-A0A315W710-F1
#
_entry.id   AF-A0A315W710-F1
#
_cell.length_a   1.000
_cell.length_b   1.000
_cell.length_c   1.000
_cell.angle_alpha   90.00
_cell.angle_beta   90.00
_cell.angle_gamma   90.00
#
_symmetry.space_group_name_H-M   'P 1'
#
loop_
_entity.id
_entity.type
_entity.pdbx_description
1 polymer ?
#
loop_
_entity_poly.entity_id
_entity_poly.type
_entity_poly.pdbx_seq_one_letter_code
_entity_poly.pdbx_strand_id
1 'polypeptide(L)'
;LREWRAQQEEVAKLEAAIAARRQEEEEERLKREQEKEAAMRFRQREKLRLFYLKQQRRRELLEQRDQKALAALRSAMEEQARRDKERVLFRAEVLQKRMREREKQELEQQKEERERQDRLEALRKQVEVVAEADPERMMADTEAWRSRHLNEKEFELQKPLYSINTFTDNQIVSDPRVRAEQAFREAGIHQNQYAKEALSQIKPPKPPRRDTKSTLKF
;
A
#
# COMPACT_ATOMS: atom_id res chain seq x y z
N LEU A 1 58.24 50.63 -94.48
CA LEU A 1 57.97 49.23 -94.05
C LEU A 1 58.88 48.76 -92.91
N ARG A 2 60.20 49.04 -92.91
CA ARG A 2 61.12 48.63 -91.83
C ARG A 2 60.90 49.39 -90.50
N GLU A 3 60.71 50.70 -90.56
CA GLU A 3 60.47 51.56 -89.38
C GLU A 3 59.15 51.24 -88.66
N TRP A 4 58.09 50.93 -89.42
CA TRP A 4 56.80 50.51 -88.87
C TRP A 4 56.89 49.20 -88.08
N ARG A 5 57.67 48.22 -88.55
CA ARG A 5 57.87 46.95 -87.83
C ARG A 5 58.64 47.17 -86.52
N ALA A 6 59.66 48.01 -86.53
CA ALA A 6 60.40 48.38 -85.32
C ALA A 6 59.48 49.09 -84.30
N GLN A 7 58.61 50.01 -84.76
CA GLN A 7 57.62 50.66 -83.89
C GLN A 7 56.60 49.67 -83.31
N GLN A 8 56.14 48.70 -84.09
CA GLN A 8 55.22 47.65 -83.62
C GLN A 8 55.89 46.69 -82.62
N GLU A 9 57.17 46.35 -82.83
CA GLU A 9 57.95 45.56 -81.88
C GLU A 9 58.18 46.29 -80.55
N GLU A 10 58.47 47.59 -80.59
CA GLU A 10 58.60 48.40 -79.38
C GLU A 10 57.26 48.55 -78.63
N VAL A 11 56.16 48.74 -79.35
CA VAL A 11 54.81 48.73 -78.75
C VAL A 11 54.52 47.38 -78.10
N ALA A 12 54.79 46.26 -78.77
CA ALA A 12 54.58 44.92 -78.23
C ALA A 12 55.44 44.65 -76.99
N LYS A 13 56.70 45.11 -76.96
CA LYS A 13 57.57 45.01 -75.77
C LYS A 13 57.03 45.82 -74.60
N LEU A 14 56.53 47.03 -74.85
CA LEU A 14 55.94 47.88 -73.81
C LEU A 14 54.62 47.29 -73.29
N GLU A 15 53.77 46.76 -74.17
CA GLU A 15 52.53 46.07 -73.79
C GLU A 15 52.82 44.80 -72.97
N ALA A 16 53.81 44.00 -73.37
CA ALA A 16 54.25 42.83 -72.60
C ALA A 16 54.81 43.21 -71.22
N ALA A 17 55.58 44.30 -71.13
CA ALA A 17 56.09 44.80 -69.85
C ALA A 17 54.98 45.33 -68.94
N ILE A 18 53.95 46.00 -69.50
CA ILE A 18 52.78 46.45 -68.75
C ILE A 18 51.93 45.25 -68.29
N ALA A 19 51.76 44.24 -69.14
CA ALA A 19 51.02 43.02 -68.81
C ALA A 19 51.73 42.20 -67.72
N ALA A 20 53.05 42.04 -67.80
CA ALA A 20 53.85 41.36 -66.79
C ALA A 20 53.74 42.05 -65.42
N ARG A 21 53.86 43.39 -65.37
CA ARG A 21 53.66 44.16 -64.13
C ARG A 21 52.26 43.98 -63.54
N ARG A 22 51.22 43.98 -64.38
CA ARG A 22 49.84 43.74 -63.93
C ARG A 22 49.65 42.32 -63.39
N GLN A 23 50.26 41.32 -64.02
CA GLN A 23 50.21 39.93 -63.55
C GLN A 23 50.92 39.77 -62.20
N GLU A 24 52.11 40.35 -62.04
CA GLU A 24 52.85 40.35 -60.77
C GLU A 24 52.06 41.05 -59.66
N GLU A 25 51.43 42.19 -59.94
CA GLU A 25 50.60 42.91 -58.97
C GLU A 25 49.36 42.09 -58.54
N GLU A 26 48.69 41.40 -59.46
CA GLU A 26 47.54 40.54 -59.16
C GLU A 26 47.97 39.27 -58.40
N GLU A 27 49.11 38.66 -58.73
CA GLU A 27 49.66 37.52 -57.96
C GLU A 27 50.01 37.92 -56.53
N GLU A 28 50.64 39.09 -56.34
CA GLU A 28 50.96 39.61 -55.01
C GLU A 28 49.69 39.95 -54.20
N ARG A 29 48.62 40.43 -54.87
CA ARG A 29 47.31 40.62 -54.23
C ARG A 29 46.71 39.30 -53.78
N LEU A 30 46.69 38.30 -54.66
CA LEU A 30 46.17 36.97 -54.35
C LEU A 30 46.94 36.30 -53.21
N LYS A 31 48.28 36.39 -53.19
CA LYS A 31 49.10 35.88 -52.08
C LYS A 31 48.74 36.56 -50.75
N ARG A 32 48.60 37.88 -50.74
CA ARG A 32 48.21 38.64 -49.54
C ARG A 32 46.80 38.29 -49.06
N GLU A 33 45.88 38.03 -49.97
CA GLU A 33 44.52 37.58 -49.63
C GLU A 33 44.54 36.16 -49.05
N GLN A 34 45.29 35.24 -49.66
CA GLN A 34 45.48 33.88 -49.16
C GLN A 34 46.12 33.85 -47.77
N GLU A 35 47.14 34.67 -47.52
CA GLU A 35 47.77 34.81 -46.19
C GLU A 35 46.79 35.35 -45.14
N LYS A 36 45.98 36.35 -45.49
CA LYS A 36 44.93 36.88 -44.60
C LYS A 36 43.87 35.82 -44.29
N GLU A 37 43.42 35.07 -45.30
CA GLU A 37 42.49 33.96 -45.11
C GLU A 37 43.08 32.87 -44.23
N ALA A 38 44.33 32.47 -44.47
CA ALA A 38 45.03 31.46 -43.69
C ALA A 38 45.16 31.90 -42.22
N ALA A 39 45.53 33.17 -41.98
CA ALA A 39 45.59 33.75 -40.63
C ALA A 39 44.23 33.77 -39.94
N MET A 40 43.15 34.09 -40.66
CA MET A 40 41.78 34.07 -40.12
C MET A 40 41.32 32.64 -39.80
N ARG A 41 41.56 31.68 -40.70
CA ARG A 41 41.26 30.25 -40.48
C ARG A 41 42.05 29.70 -39.29
N PHE A 42 43.32 30.09 -39.14
CA PHE A 42 44.14 29.70 -37.99
C PHE A 42 43.54 30.20 -36.68
N ARG A 43 43.21 31.50 -36.59
CA ARG A 43 42.55 32.10 -35.41
C ARG A 43 41.21 31.43 -35.09
N GLN A 44 40.40 31.11 -36.10
CA GLN A 44 39.13 30.40 -35.92
C GLN A 44 39.35 28.97 -35.39
N ARG A 45 40.33 28.25 -35.95
CA ARG A 45 40.70 26.90 -35.50
C ARG A 45 41.20 26.89 -34.06
N GLU A 46 42.01 27.87 -33.66
CA GLU A 46 42.45 28.01 -32.27
C GLU A 46 41.27 28.27 -31.32
N LYS A 47 40.35 29.17 -31.68
CA LYS A 47 39.14 29.43 -30.89
C LYS A 47 38.29 28.17 -30.72
N LEU A 48 38.12 27.38 -31.78
CA LEU A 48 37.40 26.10 -31.71
C LEU A 48 38.13 25.12 -30.79
N ARG A 49 39.46 25.00 -30.91
CA ARG A 49 40.26 24.12 -30.05
C ARG A 49 40.09 24.49 -28.57
N LEU A 50 40.17 25.78 -28.23
CA LEU A 50 39.97 26.27 -26.86
C LEU A 50 38.54 26.00 -26.36
N PHE A 51 37.54 26.18 -27.23
CA PHE A 51 36.15 25.86 -26.90
C PHE A 51 35.98 24.38 -26.55
N TYR A 52 36.48 23.46 -27.38
CA TYR A 52 36.40 22.02 -27.12
C TYR A 52 37.13 21.62 -25.84
N LEU A 53 38.33 22.17 -25.59
CA LEU A 53 39.06 21.95 -24.34
C LEU A 53 38.26 22.41 -23.12
N LYS A 54 37.59 23.58 -23.21
CA LYS A 54 36.73 24.07 -22.13
C LYS A 54 35.54 23.16 -21.90
N GLN A 55 34.94 22.63 -22.96
CA GLN A 55 33.82 21.68 -22.85
C GLN A 55 34.24 20.35 -22.22
N GLN A 56 35.39 19.81 -22.64
CA GLN A 56 35.96 18.59 -22.03
C GLN A 56 36.20 18.77 -20.54
N ARG A 57 36.88 19.86 -20.12
CA ARG A 57 37.09 20.17 -18.70
C ARG A 57 35.78 20.28 -17.92
N ARG A 58 34.76 20.91 -18.49
CA ARG A 58 33.44 21.03 -17.85
C ARG A 58 32.81 19.66 -17.65
N ARG A 59 32.90 18.78 -18.65
CA ARG A 59 32.39 17.42 -18.57
C ARG A 59 33.13 16.59 -17.52
N GLU A 60 34.45 16.64 -17.51
CA GLU A 60 35.29 15.95 -16.52
C GLU A 60 34.97 16.40 -15.09
N LEU A 61 34.77 17.70 -14.87
CA LEU A 61 34.39 18.24 -13.55
C LEU A 61 33.02 17.73 -13.08
N LEU A 62 32.05 17.63 -13.99
CA LEU A 62 30.74 17.05 -13.68
C LEU A 62 30.87 15.56 -13.35
N GLU A 63 31.58 14.80 -14.17
CA GLU A 63 31.83 13.38 -13.94
C GLU A 63 32.52 13.13 -12.59
N GLN A 64 33.51 13.95 -12.23
CA GLN A 64 34.16 13.87 -10.91
C GLN A 64 33.19 14.21 -9.76
N ARG A 65 32.31 15.20 -9.94
CA ARG A 65 31.29 15.55 -8.94
C ARG A 65 30.31 14.41 -8.74
N ASP A 66 29.84 13.81 -9.84
CA ASP A 66 28.89 12.70 -9.82
C ASP A 66 29.52 11.46 -9.19
N GLN A 67 30.78 11.16 -9.52
CA GLN A 67 31.54 10.08 -8.88
C GLN A 67 31.69 10.28 -7.38
N LYS A 68 32.00 11.50 -6.92
CA LYS A 68 32.09 11.83 -5.49
C LYS A 68 30.73 11.68 -4.79
N ALA A 69 29.65 12.17 -5.40
CA ALA A 69 28.30 12.03 -4.85
C ALA A 69 27.89 10.55 -4.75
N LEU A 70 28.20 9.76 -5.78
CA LEU A 70 27.92 8.33 -5.83
C LEU A 70 28.75 7.56 -4.78
N ALA A 71 30.01 7.92 -4.57
CA ALA A 71 30.84 7.33 -3.52
C ALA A 71 30.29 7.63 -2.11
N ALA A 72 29.87 8.87 -1.85
CA ALA A 72 29.26 9.26 -0.57
C ALA A 72 27.93 8.52 -0.32
N LEU A 73 27.13 8.32 -1.38
CA LEU A 73 25.90 7.55 -1.28
C LEU A 73 26.18 6.08 -0.96
N ARG A 74 27.19 5.48 -1.62
CA ARG A 74 27.61 4.10 -1.35
C ARG A 74 28.08 3.92 0.10
N SER A 75 28.91 4.82 0.61
CA SER A 75 29.37 4.73 2.01
C SER A 75 28.21 4.84 3.00
N ALA A 76 27.25 5.74 2.78
CA ALA A 76 26.05 5.85 3.62
C ALA A 76 25.19 4.58 3.59
N MET A 77 25.01 3.98 2.40
CA MET A 77 24.30 2.71 2.23
C MET A 77 25.00 1.56 2.95
N GLU A 78 26.33 1.51 2.90
CA GLU A 78 27.13 0.49 3.60
C GLU A 78 27.03 0.63 5.12
N GLU A 79 27.09 1.85 5.65
CA GLU A 79 26.88 2.11 7.08
C GLU A 79 25.49 1.68 7.54
N GLN A 80 24.46 2.01 6.76
CA GLN A 80 23.10 1.59 7.04
C GLN A 80 22.97 0.06 7.00
N ALA A 81 23.57 -0.59 6.01
CA ALA A 81 23.55 -2.05 5.90
C ALA A 81 24.21 -2.72 7.11
N ARG A 82 25.30 -2.16 7.67
CA ARG A 82 25.93 -2.66 8.89
C ARG A 82 24.98 -2.57 10.09
N ARG A 83 24.36 -1.41 10.32
CA ARG A 83 23.40 -1.20 11.41
C ARG A 83 22.17 -2.10 11.27
N ASP A 84 21.68 -2.24 10.05
CA ASP A 84 20.52 -3.07 9.75
C ASP A 84 20.81 -4.55 10.00
N LYS A 85 22.02 -5.02 9.65
CA LYS A 85 22.47 -6.38 9.95
C LYS A 85 22.47 -6.65 11.46
N GLU A 86 23.04 -5.76 12.25
CA GLU A 86 23.05 -5.87 13.72
C GLU A 86 21.63 -5.89 14.31
N ARG A 87 20.76 -4.99 13.84
CA ARG A 87 19.35 -4.93 14.27
C ARG A 87 18.60 -6.23 13.94
N VAL A 88 18.81 -6.78 12.75
CA VAL A 88 18.16 -8.03 12.32
C VAL A 88 18.64 -9.20 13.18
N LEU A 89 19.95 -9.31 13.42
CA LEU A 89 20.51 -10.36 14.30
C LEU A 89 19.94 -10.25 15.71
N PHE A 90 19.93 -9.05 16.30
CA PHE A 90 19.35 -8.82 17.63
C PHE A 90 17.87 -9.24 17.68
N ARG A 91 17.06 -8.85 16.68
CA ARG A 91 15.65 -9.24 16.61
C ARG A 91 15.46 -10.74 16.48
N ALA A 92 16.32 -11.40 15.69
CA ALA A 92 16.29 -12.86 15.55
C ALA A 92 16.59 -13.55 16.88
N GLU A 93 17.59 -13.09 17.63
CA GLU A 93 17.93 -13.62 18.96
C GLU A 93 16.80 -13.42 19.97
N VAL A 94 16.20 -12.22 20.01
CA VAL A 94 15.05 -11.94 20.89
C VAL A 94 13.87 -12.84 20.56
N LEU A 95 13.59 -13.06 19.28
CA LEU A 95 12.52 -13.95 18.85
C LEU A 95 12.81 -15.41 19.27
N GLN A 96 14.04 -15.88 19.09
CA GLN A 96 14.44 -17.22 19.54
C GLN A 96 14.29 -17.39 21.06
N LYS A 97 14.67 -16.37 21.85
CA LYS A 97 14.47 -16.41 23.32
C LYS A 97 12.99 -16.52 23.68
N ARG A 98 12.13 -15.71 23.08
CA ARG A 98 10.67 -15.76 23.32
C ARG A 98 10.06 -17.11 22.93
N MET A 99 10.52 -17.71 21.84
CA MET A 99 10.04 -19.05 21.43
C MET A 99 10.42 -20.10 22.48
N ARG A 100 11.68 -20.10 22.94
CA ARG A 100 12.14 -21.02 24.00
C ARG A 100 11.41 -20.81 25.33
N GLU A 101 11.10 -19.57 25.68
CA GLU A 101 10.32 -19.24 26.87
C GLU A 101 8.89 -19.77 26.78
N ARG A 102 8.23 -19.62 25.62
CA ARG A 102 6.89 -20.19 25.37
C ARG A 102 6.91 -21.71 25.45
N GLU A 103 7.86 -22.37 24.79
CA GLU A 103 8.00 -23.83 24.84
C GLU A 103 8.19 -24.34 26.28
N LYS A 104 8.96 -23.63 27.10
CA LYS A 104 9.12 -23.96 28.53
C LYS A 104 7.82 -23.80 29.31
N GLN A 105 7.11 -22.69 29.11
CA GLN A 105 5.82 -22.44 29.76
C GLN A 105 4.78 -23.49 29.36
N GLU A 106 4.70 -23.85 28.08
CA GLU A 106 3.81 -24.90 27.60
C GLU A 106 4.14 -26.26 28.23
N LEU A 107 5.43 -26.59 28.37
CA LEU A 107 5.85 -27.82 29.04
C LEU A 107 5.50 -27.83 30.53
N GLU A 108 5.65 -26.69 31.22
CA GLU A 108 5.25 -26.53 32.62
C GLU A 108 3.74 -26.69 32.79
N GLN A 109 2.94 -26.02 31.95
CA GLN A 109 1.48 -26.15 31.94
C GLN A 109 1.05 -27.60 31.70
N GLN A 110 1.65 -28.30 30.74
CA GLN A 110 1.34 -29.70 30.50
C GLN A 110 1.65 -30.59 31.71
N LYS A 111 2.71 -30.29 32.47
CA LYS A 111 3.02 -31.03 33.70
C LYS A 111 1.98 -30.76 34.78
N GLU A 112 1.64 -29.49 35.01
CA GLU A 112 0.61 -29.10 35.99
C GLU A 112 -0.77 -29.70 35.64
N GLU A 113 -1.13 -29.73 34.36
CA GLU A 113 -2.36 -30.36 33.87
C GLU A 113 -2.36 -31.87 34.12
N ARG A 114 -1.25 -32.56 33.86
CA ARG A 114 -1.10 -33.99 34.16
C ARG A 114 -1.25 -34.25 35.66
N GLU A 115 -0.53 -33.51 36.50
CA GLU A 115 -0.64 -33.63 37.96
C GLU A 115 -2.05 -33.29 38.48
N ARG A 116 -2.75 -32.35 37.83
CA ARG A 116 -4.15 -32.05 38.13
C ARG A 116 -5.06 -33.21 37.72
N GLN A 117 -4.87 -33.79 36.53
CA GLN A 117 -5.62 -34.95 36.06
C GLN A 117 -5.41 -36.14 37.00
N ASP A 118 -4.17 -36.45 37.37
CA ASP A 118 -3.84 -37.54 38.29
C ASP A 118 -4.54 -37.36 39.66
N ARG A 119 -4.55 -36.13 40.20
CA ARG A 119 -5.27 -35.80 41.43
C ARG A 119 -6.78 -35.99 41.30
N LEU A 120 -7.37 -35.55 40.18
CA LEU A 120 -8.80 -35.73 39.91
C LEU A 120 -9.14 -37.20 39.71
N GLU A 121 -8.29 -37.99 39.05
CA GLU A 121 -8.48 -39.44 38.89
C GLU A 121 -8.43 -40.16 40.23
N ALA A 122 -7.51 -39.80 41.12
CA ALA A 122 -7.46 -40.33 42.47
C ALA A 122 -8.75 -40.03 43.25
N LEU A 123 -9.26 -38.80 43.17
CA LEU A 123 -10.54 -38.42 43.79
C LEU A 123 -11.73 -39.17 43.17
N ARG A 124 -11.74 -39.32 41.84
CA ARG A 124 -12.77 -40.10 41.13
C ARG A 124 -12.79 -41.53 41.66
N LYS A 125 -11.65 -42.20 41.74
CA LYS A 125 -11.53 -43.56 42.30
C LYS A 125 -12.00 -43.67 43.75
N GLN A 126 -11.85 -42.62 44.56
CA GLN A 126 -12.34 -42.60 45.94
C GLN A 126 -13.86 -42.47 46.05
N VAL A 127 -14.48 -41.69 45.15
CA VAL A 127 -15.92 -41.37 45.18
C VAL A 127 -16.71 -42.21 44.16
N GLU A 128 -16.04 -43.05 43.37
CA GLU A 128 -16.64 -43.87 42.33
C GLU A 128 -17.73 -44.75 42.93
N VAL A 129 -18.98 -44.38 42.64
CA VAL A 129 -20.13 -45.17 43.04
C VAL A 129 -20.16 -46.37 42.11
N VAL A 130 -19.79 -47.53 42.63
CA VAL A 130 -19.94 -48.82 41.94
C VAL A 130 -21.43 -49.19 41.99
N ALA A 131 -22.21 -48.60 41.08
CA ALA A 131 -23.59 -48.97 40.83
C ALA A 131 -23.71 -49.50 39.41
N GLU A 132 -24.54 -50.53 39.22
CA GLU A 132 -24.84 -51.06 37.89
C GLU A 132 -25.57 -50.00 37.06
N ALA A 133 -25.31 -49.98 35.75
CA ALA A 133 -25.97 -49.07 34.85
C ALA A 133 -27.46 -49.42 34.76
N ASP A 134 -28.32 -48.51 35.21
CA ASP A 134 -29.77 -48.61 35.11
C ASP A 134 -30.27 -47.77 33.90
N PRO A 135 -30.47 -48.40 32.73
CA PRO A 135 -30.89 -47.71 31.52
C PRO A 135 -32.33 -47.16 31.61
N GLU A 136 -33.19 -47.75 32.44
CA GLU A 136 -34.56 -47.28 32.62
C GLU A 136 -34.58 -45.93 33.34
N ARG A 137 -33.77 -45.80 34.40
CA ARG A 137 -33.59 -44.52 35.11
C ARG A 137 -32.94 -43.44 34.25
N MET A 138 -32.00 -43.80 33.37
CA MET A 138 -31.33 -42.85 32.47
C MET A 138 -32.30 -42.27 31.43
N MET A 139 -33.23 -43.10 30.94
CA MET A 139 -34.20 -42.71 29.91
C MET A 139 -35.48 -42.08 30.52
N ALA A 140 -35.63 -42.11 31.83
CA ALA A 140 -36.78 -41.54 32.52
C ALA A 140 -36.72 -40.01 32.57
N ASP A 141 -37.88 -39.36 32.37
CA ASP A 141 -38.01 -37.92 32.57
C ASP A 141 -37.59 -37.52 33.98
N THR A 142 -36.76 -36.49 34.08
CA THR A 142 -36.45 -35.86 35.37
C THR A 142 -37.70 -35.21 35.95
N GLU A 143 -37.77 -35.10 37.28
CA GLU A 143 -38.90 -34.44 37.97
C GLU A 143 -39.09 -32.98 37.51
N ALA A 144 -37.99 -32.30 37.17
CA ALA A 144 -38.00 -30.98 36.58
C ALA A 144 -38.64 -30.95 35.18
N TRP A 145 -38.37 -31.96 34.34
CA TRP A 145 -38.99 -32.09 33.02
C TRP A 145 -40.50 -32.37 33.11
N ARG A 146 -40.90 -33.27 34.01
CA ARG A 146 -42.32 -33.55 34.29
C ARG A 146 -43.07 -32.31 34.78
N SER A 147 -42.43 -31.52 35.63
CA SER A 147 -42.99 -30.26 36.15
C SER A 147 -43.13 -29.19 35.05
N ARG A 148 -42.23 -29.18 34.05
CA ARG A 148 -42.29 -28.24 32.93
C ARG A 148 -43.48 -28.52 32.02
N HIS A 149 -43.77 -29.79 31.71
CA HIS A 149 -44.93 -30.17 30.89
C HIS A 149 -46.27 -29.75 31.53
N LEU A 150 -46.36 -29.75 32.87
CA LEU A 150 -47.57 -29.29 33.57
C LEU A 150 -47.82 -27.78 33.39
N ASN A 151 -46.77 -26.98 33.21
CA ASN A 151 -46.84 -25.52 33.06
C ASN A 151 -46.76 -25.04 31.60
N GLU A 152 -46.74 -25.94 30.60
CA GLU A 152 -46.66 -25.55 29.19
C GLU A 152 -47.82 -24.64 28.75
N LYS A 153 -48.98 -24.72 29.41
CA LYS A 153 -50.11 -23.82 29.18
C LYS A 153 -49.86 -22.37 29.60
N GLU A 154 -48.90 -22.12 30.49
CA GLU A 154 -48.59 -20.76 30.99
C GLU A 154 -47.55 -20.04 30.11
N PHE A 155 -46.86 -20.74 29.21
CA PHE A 155 -45.76 -20.19 28.42
C PHE A 155 -46.00 -20.30 26.90
N GLU A 156 -47.16 -19.85 26.44
CA GLU A 156 -47.34 -19.58 25.02
C GLU A 156 -46.48 -18.36 24.63
N LEU A 157 -45.32 -18.62 24.01
CA LEU A 157 -44.43 -17.59 23.48
C LEU A 157 -45.20 -16.65 22.55
N GLN A 158 -45.51 -15.45 23.05
CA GLN A 158 -46.26 -14.45 22.29
C GLN A 158 -45.41 -13.94 21.12
N LYS A 159 -45.82 -14.29 19.90
CA LYS A 159 -45.17 -13.79 18.68
C LYS A 159 -45.46 -12.29 18.52
N PRO A 160 -44.44 -11.43 18.32
CA PRO A 160 -44.64 -10.00 18.12
C PRO A 160 -45.39 -9.72 16.81
N LEU A 161 -46.18 -8.65 16.79
CA LEU A 161 -46.97 -8.24 15.61
C LEU A 161 -46.14 -7.61 14.48
N TYR A 162 -44.85 -7.32 14.74
CA TYR A 162 -43.93 -6.68 13.81
C TYR A 162 -42.51 -7.23 13.98
N SER A 163 -41.67 -7.02 12.96
CA SER A 163 -40.25 -7.38 13.02
C SER A 163 -39.47 -6.44 13.94
N ILE A 164 -38.75 -7.04 14.90
CA ILE A 164 -37.81 -6.38 15.80
C ILE A 164 -36.39 -6.85 15.46
N ASN A 165 -35.48 -5.90 15.18
CA ASN A 165 -34.09 -6.18 14.82
C ASN A 165 -33.15 -5.57 15.89
N THR A 166 -33.25 -6.06 17.12
CA THR A 166 -32.50 -5.55 18.28
C THR A 166 -31.77 -6.68 19.01
N PHE A 167 -30.71 -6.34 19.75
CA PHE A 167 -29.85 -7.33 20.44
C PHE A 167 -29.90 -7.25 21.97
N THR A 168 -30.46 -6.17 22.53
CA THR A 168 -30.46 -5.92 23.99
C THR A 168 -31.85 -5.50 24.45
N ASP A 169 -32.19 -5.85 25.69
CA ASP A 169 -33.51 -5.57 26.27
C ASP A 169 -33.81 -4.06 26.32
N ASN A 170 -32.81 -3.24 26.63
CA ASN A 170 -32.94 -1.78 26.62
C ASN A 170 -33.34 -1.24 25.24
N GLN A 171 -32.84 -1.86 24.16
CA GLN A 171 -33.22 -1.45 22.80
C GLN A 171 -34.68 -1.83 22.50
N ILE A 172 -35.14 -2.99 22.99
CA ILE A 172 -36.53 -3.44 22.84
C ILE A 172 -37.46 -2.45 23.56
N VAL A 173 -37.21 -2.18 24.84
CA VAL A 173 -38.06 -1.30 25.66
C VAL A 173 -38.06 0.15 25.15
N SER A 174 -36.97 0.60 24.52
CA SER A 174 -36.89 1.94 23.94
C SER A 174 -37.79 2.14 22.70
N ASP A 175 -38.20 1.06 22.02
CA ASP A 175 -39.05 1.15 20.84
C ASP A 175 -40.50 1.49 21.24
N PRO A 176 -41.08 2.60 20.75
CA PRO A 176 -42.47 2.96 21.07
C PRO A 176 -43.50 1.92 20.59
N ARG A 177 -43.16 1.10 19.59
CA ARG A 177 -44.05 0.03 19.09
C ARG A 177 -44.28 -1.06 20.13
N VAL A 178 -43.30 -1.35 20.99
CA VAL A 178 -43.42 -2.36 22.06
C VAL A 178 -44.48 -1.91 23.06
N ARG A 179 -44.44 -0.63 23.46
CA ARG A 179 -45.43 -0.05 24.39
C ARG A 179 -46.83 -0.03 23.79
N ALA A 180 -46.95 0.35 22.52
CA ALA A 180 -48.23 0.37 21.82
C ALA A 180 -48.82 -1.04 21.65
N GLU A 181 -47.99 -2.02 21.28
CA GLU A 181 -48.40 -3.43 21.16
C GLU A 181 -48.88 -3.98 22.50
N GLN A 182 -48.13 -3.72 23.58
CA GLN A 182 -48.51 -4.15 24.92
C GLN A 182 -49.87 -3.59 25.31
N ALA A 183 -50.12 -2.30 25.08
CA ALA A 183 -51.43 -1.69 25.34
C ALA A 183 -52.56 -2.35 24.51
N PHE A 184 -52.30 -2.69 23.24
CA PHE A 184 -53.27 -3.43 22.43
C PHE A 184 -53.53 -4.86 22.92
N ARG A 185 -52.52 -5.52 23.50
CA ARG A 185 -52.67 -6.86 24.10
C ARG A 185 -53.44 -6.81 25.40
N GLU A 186 -53.12 -5.85 26.27
CA GLU A 186 -53.85 -5.60 27.53
C GLU A 186 -55.32 -5.29 27.26
N ALA A 187 -55.61 -4.52 26.21
CA ALA A 187 -56.98 -4.24 25.75
C ALA A 187 -57.61 -5.38 24.93
N GLY A 188 -56.90 -6.47 24.65
CA GLY A 188 -57.41 -7.63 23.90
C GLY A 188 -57.61 -7.40 22.38
N ILE A 189 -57.23 -6.25 21.84
CA ILE A 189 -57.50 -5.84 20.44
C ILE A 189 -56.30 -5.99 19.48
N HIS A 190 -55.22 -6.64 19.93
CA HIS A 190 -53.98 -6.83 19.18
C HIS A 190 -54.12 -7.49 17.80
N GLN A 191 -55.16 -8.31 17.57
CA GLN A 191 -55.39 -8.96 16.27
C GLN A 191 -56.19 -8.10 15.28
N ASN A 192 -56.78 -7.00 15.73
CA ASN A 192 -57.60 -6.11 14.91
C ASN A 192 -56.73 -5.44 13.81
N GLN A 193 -57.33 -5.21 12.64
CA GLN A 193 -56.69 -4.52 11.53
C GLN A 193 -56.25 -3.09 11.93
N TYR A 194 -57.06 -2.40 12.73
CA TYR A 194 -56.71 -1.08 13.27
C TYR A 194 -55.39 -1.10 14.07
N ALA A 195 -55.18 -2.10 14.92
CA ALA A 195 -53.96 -2.22 15.71
C ALA A 195 -52.73 -2.45 14.82
N LYS A 196 -52.86 -3.27 13.77
CA LYS A 196 -51.80 -3.50 12.78
C LYS A 196 -51.46 -2.23 12.00
N GLU A 197 -52.47 -1.51 11.54
CA GLU A 197 -52.30 -0.24 10.83
C GLU A 197 -51.65 0.83 11.71
N ALA A 198 -52.12 0.98 12.96
CA ALA A 198 -51.51 1.90 13.92
C ALA A 198 -50.03 1.57 14.19
N LEU A 199 -49.69 0.29 14.41
CA LEU A 199 -48.30 -0.15 14.62
C LEU A 199 -47.41 0.08 13.40
N SER A 200 -47.96 -0.02 12.18
CA SER A 200 -47.23 0.24 10.94
C SER A 200 -46.86 1.72 10.74
N GLN A 201 -47.66 2.63 11.28
CA GLN A 201 -47.42 4.08 11.20
C GLN A 201 -46.32 4.53 12.16
N ILE A 202 -46.15 3.82 13.29
CA ILE A 202 -45.11 4.12 14.28
C ILE A 202 -43.76 3.66 13.73
N LYS A 203 -42.81 4.59 13.60
CA LYS A 203 -41.45 4.28 13.12
C LYS A 203 -40.54 3.85 14.28
N PRO A 204 -39.66 2.86 14.09
CA PRO A 204 -38.63 2.55 15.08
C PRO A 204 -37.68 3.74 15.27
N PRO A 205 -37.06 3.87 16.46
CA PRO A 205 -36.13 4.97 16.76
C PRO A 205 -34.89 4.96 15.85
N LYS A 206 -34.49 3.78 15.35
CA LYS A 206 -33.41 3.62 14.38
C LYS A 206 -33.90 2.76 13.22
N PRO A 207 -33.65 3.15 11.96
CA PRO A 207 -33.98 2.30 10.82
C PRO A 207 -33.13 1.02 10.84
N PRO A 208 -33.65 -0.10 10.30
CA PRO A 208 -32.87 -1.33 10.17
C PRO A 208 -31.64 -1.09 9.29
N ARG A 209 -30.54 -1.78 9.60
CA ARG A 209 -29.30 -1.74 8.81
C ARG A 209 -29.58 -2.21 7.38
N ARG A 210 -28.75 -1.77 6.43
CA ARG A 210 -28.91 -2.10 5.00
C ARG A 210 -28.96 -3.61 4.76
N ASP A 211 -28.13 -4.36 5.47
CA ASP A 211 -28.02 -5.82 5.35
C ASP A 211 -29.26 -6.57 5.90
N THR A 212 -30.06 -5.91 6.74
CA THR A 212 -31.27 -6.49 7.36
C THR A 212 -32.53 -6.23 6.53
N LYS A 213 -32.43 -5.49 5.40
CA LYS A 213 -33.58 -5.25 4.52
C LYS A 213 -33.83 -6.49 3.65
N SER A 214 -34.86 -7.26 3.97
CA SER A 214 -35.35 -8.32 3.06
C SER A 214 -36.17 -7.69 1.92
N THR A 215 -35.92 -8.12 0.68
CA THR A 215 -36.75 -7.77 -0.50
C THR A 215 -38.05 -8.56 -0.55
N LEU A 216 -38.17 -9.62 0.27
CA LEU A 216 -39.37 -10.41 0.43
C LEU A 216 -40.34 -9.70 1.40
N LYS A 217 -41.55 -9.40 0.91
CA LYS A 217 -42.70 -8.99 1.74
C LYS A 217 -43.43 -10.25 2.18
N PHE A 218 -43.52 -10.48 3.48
CA PHE A 218 -44.37 -11.51 4.09
C PHE A 218 -45.60 -10.85 4.69
#